data_AF-A0A930SMC0-F1
#
_entry.id   AF-A0A930SMC0-F1
#
_cell.length_a   1.000
_cell.length_b   1.000
_cell.length_c   1.000
_cell.angle_alpha   90.00
_cell.angle_beta   90.00
_cell.angle_gamma   90.00
#
_symmetry.space_group_name_H-M   'P 1'
#
loop_
_entity.id
_entity.type
_entity.pdbx_description
1 polymer ?
#
loop_
_entity_poly.entity_id
_entity_poly.type
_entity_poly.pdbx_seq_one_letter_code
_entity_poly.pdbx_strand_id
1 'polypeptide(L)'
;MALVSAGEPGLVRASHPGRAAAMVTHEQAHANYRDPFWFLGLGMIRRFSSWLPNTQTLWEELLLLREIRADQRAASTSDPLLLAELLVKLSRQMTLAAQGYSSDLEPCMGFNESLSLSRLEQRVNALLEPDSVAEPAAPGSGRLMWLIVVVLPLAATWLHS
;
A
#
# COMPACT_ATOMS: atom_id res chain seq x y z
N MET A 1 -39.11 27.14 22.75
CA MET A 1 -38.26 27.95 21.86
C MET A 1 -37.09 27.09 21.43
N ALA A 2 -37.09 26.69 20.16
CA ALA A 2 -36.14 25.76 19.56
C ALA A 2 -34.78 26.41 19.27
N LEU A 3 -33.77 25.55 19.08
CA LEU A 3 -32.61 25.57 18.16
C LEU A 3 -31.54 24.65 18.79
N VAL A 4 -31.42 23.36 18.48
CA VAL A 4 -30.90 22.72 17.25
C VAL A 4 -29.66 23.40 16.68
N SER A 5 -28.50 22.78 16.93
CA SER A 5 -27.31 22.75 16.06
C SER A 5 -26.41 21.61 16.59
N ALA A 6 -26.71 20.34 16.29
CA ALA A 6 -26.31 19.61 15.07
C ALA A 6 -24.79 19.59 14.83
N GLY A 7 -24.05 18.97 15.75
CA GLY A 7 -22.72 18.40 15.48
C GLY A 7 -22.83 16.88 15.50
N GLU A 8 -22.90 16.27 14.31
CA GLU A 8 -23.06 14.83 14.04
C GLU A 8 -22.25 13.90 14.98
N PRO A 9 -22.88 13.17 15.92
CA PRO A 9 -22.21 12.16 16.74
C PRO A 9 -22.10 10.78 16.05
N GLY A 10 -22.06 10.76 14.71
CA GLY A 10 -22.27 9.55 13.91
C GLY A 10 -21.04 8.71 13.57
N LEU A 11 -19.82 9.27 13.52
CA LEU A 11 -18.67 8.55 12.95
C LEU A 11 -17.78 7.84 13.98
N VAL A 12 -17.82 8.23 15.26
CA VAL A 12 -16.82 7.78 16.25
C VAL A 12 -17.28 6.54 17.06
N ARG A 13 -18.53 6.08 16.92
CA ARG A 13 -19.14 5.18 17.92
C ARG A 13 -19.27 3.69 17.57
N ALA A 14 -18.45 3.15 16.67
CA ALA A 14 -18.45 1.70 16.42
C ALA A 14 -17.08 1.10 16.07
N SER A 15 -15.96 1.68 16.51
CA SER A 15 -14.70 0.94 16.50
C SER A 15 -14.66 0.04 17.74
N HIS A 16 -14.89 -1.27 17.54
CA HIS A 16 -14.52 -2.27 18.53
C HIS A 16 -13.06 -1.97 18.96
N PRO A 17 -12.69 -1.91 20.25
CA PRO A 17 -11.36 -1.45 20.66
C PRO A 17 -10.21 -2.20 19.97
N GLY A 18 -10.40 -3.49 19.70
CA GLY A 18 -9.45 -4.30 18.91
C GLY A 18 -9.27 -3.85 17.46
N ARG A 19 -10.30 -3.29 16.83
CA ARG A 19 -10.27 -2.77 15.46
C ARG A 19 -9.46 -1.49 15.34
N ALA A 20 -9.69 -0.54 16.25
CA ALA A 20 -8.92 0.70 16.29
C ALA A 20 -7.44 0.41 16.60
N ALA A 21 -7.17 -0.49 17.54
CA ALA A 21 -5.81 -0.91 17.86
C ALA A 21 -5.10 -1.54 16.65
N ALA A 22 -5.77 -2.44 15.92
CA ALA A 22 -5.21 -3.07 14.72
C ALA A 22 -4.83 -2.04 13.64
N MET A 23 -5.67 -1.03 13.42
CA MET A 23 -5.39 0.07 12.47
C MET A 23 -4.20 0.91 12.93
N VAL A 24 -4.11 1.24 14.22
CA VAL A 24 -2.96 1.99 14.77
C VAL A 24 -1.67 1.19 14.61
N THR A 25 -1.68 -0.13 14.87
CA THR A 25 -0.49 -0.97 14.65
C THR A 25 -0.10 -1.04 13.18
N HIS A 26 -1.07 -1.09 12.26
CA HIS A 26 -0.81 -1.04 10.82
C HIS A 26 -0.10 0.27 10.43
N GLU A 27 -0.60 1.43 10.86
CA GLU A 27 0.05 2.72 10.62
C GLU A 27 1.44 2.82 11.28
N GLN A 28 1.57 2.27 12.48
CA GLN A 28 2.86 2.22 13.18
C GLN A 28 3.86 1.31 12.46
N ALA A 29 3.41 0.27 11.77
CA ALA A 29 4.26 -0.58 10.95
C ALA A 29 4.93 0.24 9.83
N HIS A 30 4.18 1.08 9.13
CA HIS A 30 4.75 1.97 8.12
C HIS A 30 5.80 2.94 8.69
N ALA A 31 5.54 3.48 9.88
CA ALA A 31 6.51 4.33 10.58
C ALA A 31 7.79 3.55 10.95
N ASN A 32 7.63 2.32 11.46
CA ASN A 32 8.73 1.46 11.88
C ASN A 32 9.61 1.02 10.68
N TYR A 33 9.00 0.65 9.55
CA TYR A 33 9.71 0.29 8.33
C TYR A 33 10.23 1.51 7.55
N ARG A 34 9.86 2.74 7.97
CA ARG A 34 10.19 4.00 7.30
C ARG A 34 9.69 4.02 5.86
N ASP A 35 8.57 3.36 5.60
CA ASP A 35 8.00 3.22 4.27
C ASP A 35 7.79 4.57 3.56
N PRO A 36 7.33 5.66 4.22
CA PRO A 36 7.20 6.96 3.56
C PRO A 36 8.53 7.47 2.97
N PHE A 37 9.65 7.22 3.65
CA PHE A 37 10.97 7.68 3.21
C PHE A 37 11.49 6.85 2.02
N TRP A 38 11.35 5.53 2.11
CA TRP A 38 11.75 4.62 1.02
C TRP A 38 10.90 4.83 -0.23
N PHE A 39 9.57 4.91 -0.08
CA PHE A 39 8.68 5.11 -1.22
C PHE A 39 8.79 6.52 -1.81
N LEU A 40 9.20 7.53 -1.03
CA LEU A 40 9.59 8.81 -1.60
C LEU A 40 10.83 8.65 -2.51
N GLY A 41 11.88 7.99 -2.03
CA GLY A 41 13.09 7.73 -2.83
C GLY A 41 12.83 6.87 -4.07
N LEU A 42 12.11 5.76 -3.91
CA LEU A 42 11.72 4.88 -5.03
C LEU A 42 10.80 5.61 -6.02
N GLY A 43 9.94 6.50 -5.56
CA GLY A 43 9.11 7.35 -6.43
C GLY A 43 9.94 8.29 -7.30
N MET A 44 11.05 8.81 -6.77
CA MET A 44 12.01 9.59 -7.56
C MET A 44 12.72 8.72 -8.59
N ILE A 45 13.21 7.53 -8.21
CA ILE A 45 13.84 6.57 -9.13
C ILE A 45 12.88 6.22 -10.27
N ARG A 46 11.62 5.90 -9.94
CA ARG A 46 10.54 5.62 -10.89
C ARG A 46 10.37 6.75 -11.91
N ARG A 47 10.46 8.01 -11.46
CA ARG A 47 10.35 9.18 -12.35
C ARG A 47 11.52 9.29 -13.33
N PHE A 48 12.72 8.93 -12.90
CA PHE A 48 13.91 8.90 -13.77
C PHE A 48 14.00 7.63 -14.62
N SER A 49 13.30 6.55 -14.26
CA SER A 49 13.20 5.31 -15.01
C SER A 49 11.92 5.20 -15.85
N SER A 50 11.30 6.33 -16.20
CA SER A 50 10.02 6.36 -16.95
C SER A 50 10.10 5.73 -18.35
N TRP A 51 11.31 5.58 -18.89
CA TRP A 51 11.59 4.91 -20.15
C TRP A 51 11.61 3.39 -20.06
N LEU A 52 11.66 2.82 -18.84
CA LEU A 52 11.68 1.38 -18.63
C LEU A 52 10.23 0.82 -18.68
N PRO A 53 9.95 -0.20 -19.51
CA PRO A 53 8.62 -0.79 -19.60
C PRO A 53 8.22 -1.46 -18.28
N ASN A 54 6.91 -1.62 -18.05
CA ASN A 54 6.33 -2.27 -16.87
C ASN A 54 6.64 -1.61 -15.51
N THR A 55 7.27 -0.43 -15.50
CA THR A 55 7.57 0.32 -14.26
C THR A 55 6.32 0.63 -13.43
N GLN A 56 5.17 0.88 -14.07
CA GLN A 56 3.89 1.09 -13.38
C GLN A 56 3.43 -0.17 -12.64
N THR A 57 3.46 -1.32 -13.31
CA THR A 57 3.05 -2.61 -12.74
C THR A 57 3.95 -2.99 -11.56
N LEU A 58 5.28 -2.86 -11.72
CA LEU A 58 6.23 -3.11 -10.64
C LEU A 58 6.02 -2.18 -9.44
N TRP A 59 5.72 -0.91 -9.69
CA TRP A 59 5.41 0.05 -8.64
C TRP A 59 4.17 -0.34 -7.85
N GLU A 60 3.14 -0.78 -8.56
CA GLU A 60 1.89 -1.25 -7.98
C GLU A 60 2.06 -2.53 -7.15
N GLU A 61 2.89 -3.48 -7.62
CA GLU A 61 3.27 -4.68 -6.87
C GLU A 61 4.07 -4.32 -5.61
N LEU A 62 5.01 -3.37 -5.70
CA LEU A 62 5.76 -2.89 -4.54
C LEU A 62 4.84 -2.24 -3.49
N LEU A 63 3.86 -1.45 -3.92
CA LEU A 63 2.87 -0.87 -3.03
C LEU A 63 2.03 -1.97 -2.35
N LEU A 64 1.59 -2.98 -3.09
CA LEU A 64 0.88 -4.11 -2.50
C LEU A 64 1.71 -4.84 -1.44
N LEU A 65 2.97 -5.17 -1.75
CA LEU A 65 3.86 -5.85 -0.82
C LEU A 65 4.09 -5.03 0.46
N ARG A 66 4.12 -3.70 0.34
CA ARG A 66 4.19 -2.79 1.50
C ARG A 66 2.97 -2.94 2.40
N GLU A 67 1.76 -2.94 1.82
CA GLU A 67 0.52 -3.11 2.58
C GLU A 67 0.45 -4.49 3.25
N ILE A 68 0.79 -5.57 2.53
CA ILE A 68 0.82 -6.94 3.08
C ILE A 68 1.78 -7.03 4.27
N ARG A 69 2.98 -6.44 4.17
CA ARG A 69 3.94 -6.42 5.28
C ARG A 69 3.38 -5.67 6.50
N ALA A 70 2.71 -4.55 6.30
CA ALA A 70 2.09 -3.79 7.38
C ALA A 70 0.91 -4.56 8.02
N ASP A 71 0.10 -5.23 7.20
CA ASP A 71 -1.00 -6.10 7.65
C ASP A 71 -0.48 -7.27 8.51
N GLN A 72 0.57 -7.95 8.06
CA GLN A 72 1.23 -9.01 8.83
C GLN A 72 1.78 -8.49 10.16
N ARG A 73 2.37 -7.28 10.16
CA ARG A 73 2.85 -6.66 11.40
C ARG A 73 1.70 -6.36 12.36
N ALA A 74 0.56 -5.86 11.87
CA ALA A 74 -0.62 -5.65 12.69
C ALA A 74 -1.17 -6.97 13.25
N ALA A 75 -1.27 -8.00 12.41
CA ALA A 75 -1.70 -9.35 12.77
C ALA A 75 -0.83 -10.02 13.86
N SER A 76 0.43 -9.61 14.01
CA SER A 76 1.27 -10.09 15.13
C SER A 76 0.80 -9.63 16.52
N THR A 77 -0.09 -8.63 16.59
CA THR A 77 -0.59 -8.05 17.85
C THR A 77 -2.12 -8.04 17.96
N SER A 78 -2.83 -8.46 16.91
CA SER A 78 -4.29 -8.46 16.82
C SER A 78 -4.78 -9.67 16.03
N ASP A 79 -6.02 -10.11 16.27
CA ASP A 79 -6.63 -11.21 15.51
C ASP A 79 -6.61 -10.95 13.99
N PRO A 80 -5.93 -11.79 13.18
CA PRO A 80 -5.86 -11.64 11.72
C PRO A 80 -7.23 -11.64 11.04
N LEU A 81 -8.21 -12.39 11.58
CA LEU A 81 -9.55 -12.45 11.01
C LEU A 81 -10.30 -11.12 11.19
N LEU A 82 -10.13 -10.50 12.36
CA LEU A 82 -10.68 -9.17 12.65
C LEU A 82 -10.07 -8.10 11.75
N LEU A 83 -8.77 -8.20 11.45
CA LEU A 83 -8.08 -7.31 10.51
C LEU A 83 -8.56 -7.51 9.06
N ALA A 84 -8.73 -8.75 8.61
CA ALA A 84 -9.29 -9.05 7.29
C ALA A 84 -10.72 -8.49 7.13
N GLU A 85 -11.58 -8.68 8.13
CA GLU A 85 -12.94 -8.13 8.13
C GLU A 85 -12.92 -6.59 8.09
N LEU A 86 -11.98 -5.95 8.79
CA LEU A 86 -11.77 -4.51 8.71
C LEU A 86 -11.39 -4.04 7.32
N LEU A 87 -10.43 -4.70 6.67
CA LEU A 87 -9.97 -4.36 5.33
C LEU A 87 -11.12 -4.39 4.33
N VAL A 88 -11.95 -5.43 4.37
CA VAL A 88 -13.13 -5.56 3.49
C VAL A 88 -14.17 -4.47 3.76
N LYS A 89 -14.40 -4.11 5.02
CA LYS A 89 -15.34 -3.04 5.37
C LYS A 89 -14.84 -1.67 4.90
N LEU A 90 -13.57 -1.37 5.13
CA LEU A 90 -12.97 -0.09 4.74
C LEU A 90 -12.90 0.04 3.22
N SER A 91 -12.50 -1.01 2.50
CA SER A 91 -12.46 -0.99 1.04
C SER A 91 -13.84 -0.72 0.44
N ARG A 92 -14.88 -1.40 0.93
CA ARG A 92 -16.26 -1.17 0.49
C ARG A 92 -16.71 0.26 0.76
N GLN A 93 -16.40 0.81 1.94
CA GLN A 93 -16.72 2.20 2.28
C GLN A 93 -16.01 3.19 1.35
N MET A 94 -14.73 2.98 1.04
CA MET A 94 -13.98 3.81 0.10
C MET A 94 -14.54 3.72 -1.33
N THR A 95 -14.88 2.52 -1.80
CA THR A 95 -15.48 2.32 -3.13
C THR A 95 -16.84 3.01 -3.26
N LEU A 96 -17.66 2.98 -2.20
CA LEU A 96 -18.94 3.72 -2.17
C LEU A 96 -18.74 5.23 -2.11
N ALA A 97 -17.76 5.71 -1.33
CA ALA A 97 -17.42 7.13 -1.26
C ALA A 97 -16.91 7.65 -2.61
N ALA A 98 -16.03 6.90 -3.29
CA ALA A 98 -15.49 7.26 -4.60
C ALA A 98 -16.58 7.36 -5.67
N GLN A 99 -17.57 6.46 -5.67
CA GLN A 99 -18.71 6.52 -6.58
C GLN A 99 -19.57 7.78 -6.37
N GLY A 100 -19.66 8.29 -5.15
CA GLY A 100 -20.40 9.50 -4.81
C GLY A 100 -19.77 10.81 -5.32
N TYR A 101 -18.49 10.82 -5.69
CA TYR A 101 -17.77 11.99 -6.20
C TYR A 101 -17.66 12.02 -7.74
N SER A 102 -18.42 11.17 -8.44
CA SER A 102 -18.41 11.07 -9.90
C SER A 102 -19.24 12.17 -10.56
N SER A 103 -18.79 13.42 -10.48
CA SER A 103 -19.16 14.46 -11.45
C SER A 103 -18.04 15.51 -11.50
N ASP A 104 -17.51 15.73 -12.71
CA ASP A 104 -16.67 16.86 -13.16
C ASP A 104 -15.15 16.90 -12.96
N LEU A 105 -14.47 15.87 -12.45
CA LEU A 105 -12.99 15.85 -12.49
C LEU A 105 -12.46 14.69 -13.33
N GLU A 106 -11.66 15.05 -14.34
CA GLU A 106 -11.00 14.16 -15.30
C GLU A 106 -10.31 12.93 -14.66
N PRO A 107 -10.18 11.82 -15.40
CA PRO A 107 -9.70 10.54 -14.90
C PRO A 107 -8.17 10.52 -14.79
N CYS A 108 -7.59 11.28 -13.83
CA CYS A 108 -6.14 11.28 -13.62
C CYS A 108 -5.63 10.18 -12.68
N MET A 109 -6.49 9.32 -12.11
CA MET A 109 -6.02 8.11 -11.43
C MET A 109 -7.00 6.98 -11.68
N GLY A 110 -6.62 6.06 -12.55
CA GLY A 110 -7.27 4.77 -12.72
C GLY A 110 -7.17 3.96 -11.43
N PHE A 111 -8.07 4.21 -10.49
CA PHE A 111 -8.54 3.16 -9.60
C PHE A 111 -9.31 2.18 -10.48
N ASN A 112 -8.58 1.28 -11.14
CA ASN A 112 -9.21 0.15 -11.78
C ASN A 112 -9.81 -0.70 -10.66
N GLU A 113 -11.13 -0.66 -10.54
CA GLU A 113 -11.89 -1.31 -9.48
C GLU A 113 -11.56 -2.81 -9.40
N SER A 114 -11.34 -3.46 -10.55
CA SER A 114 -10.87 -4.85 -10.61
C SER A 114 -9.45 -5.07 -10.02
N LEU A 115 -8.51 -4.13 -10.22
CA LEU A 115 -7.19 -4.17 -9.58
C LEU A 115 -7.27 -3.88 -8.09
N SER A 116 -8.22 -3.05 -7.65
CA SER A 116 -8.43 -2.79 -6.22
C SER A 116 -8.99 -4.01 -5.50
N LEU A 117 -9.89 -4.76 -6.15
CA LEU A 117 -10.49 -5.97 -5.61
C LEU A 117 -9.48 -7.12 -5.53
N SER A 118 -8.69 -7.36 -6.60
CA SER A 118 -7.66 -8.40 -6.58
C SER A 118 -6.56 -8.14 -5.55
N ARG A 119 -6.18 -6.88 -5.32
CA ARG A 119 -5.25 -6.50 -4.25
C ARG A 119 -5.82 -6.70 -2.86
N LEU A 120 -7.09 -6.37 -2.67
CA LEU A 120 -7.79 -6.62 -1.41
C LEU A 120 -7.81 -8.12 -1.10
N GLU A 121 -8.14 -8.95 -2.08
CA GLU A 121 -8.11 -10.41 -1.95
C GLU A 121 -6.71 -10.90 -1.57
N GLN A 122 -5.65 -10.39 -2.21
CA GLN A 122 -4.28 -10.76 -1.86
C GLN A 122 -3.90 -10.39 -0.42
N ARG A 123 -4.31 -9.22 0.07
CA ARG A 123 -4.09 -8.81 1.46
C ARG A 123 -4.85 -9.69 2.45
N VAL A 124 -6.12 -9.98 2.16
CA VAL A 124 -6.96 -10.87 2.99
C VAL A 124 -6.37 -12.27 3.01
N ASN A 125 -6.00 -12.83 1.87
CA ASN A 125 -5.42 -14.16 1.77
C ASN A 125 -4.08 -14.23 2.52
N ALA A 126 -3.24 -13.19 2.44
CA ALA A 126 -1.98 -13.13 3.19
C ALA A 126 -2.17 -13.09 4.72
N LEU A 127 -3.33 -12.62 5.19
CA LEU A 127 -3.70 -12.65 6.62
C LEU A 127 -4.24 -14.01 7.06
N LEU A 128 -4.99 -14.69 6.19
CA LEU A 128 -5.58 -16.00 6.49
C LEU A 128 -4.58 -17.15 6.33
N GLU A 129 -3.62 -17.00 5.41
CA GLU A 129 -2.61 -18.00 5.07
C GLU A 129 -1.20 -17.38 5.12
N PRO A 130 -0.68 -17.05 6.32
CA PRO A 130 0.62 -16.39 6.45
C PRO A 130 1.79 -17.24 5.93
N ASP A 131 1.69 -18.57 6.01
CA ASP A 131 2.73 -19.51 5.53
C ASP A 131 2.74 -19.68 4.00
N SER A 132 1.69 -19.23 3.31
CA SER A 132 1.59 -19.29 1.84
C SER A 132 2.34 -18.13 1.16
N VAL A 133 2.71 -17.09 1.91
CA VAL A 133 3.47 -15.95 1.38
C VAL A 133 4.93 -16.39 1.25
N ALA A 134 5.32 -16.82 0.06
CA ALA A 134 6.71 -17.12 -0.25
C ALA A 134 7.58 -15.90 0.06
N GLU A 135 8.43 -16.01 1.09
CA GLU A 135 9.48 -15.04 1.37
C GLU A 135 10.27 -14.81 0.07
N PRO A 136 10.32 -13.57 -0.47
CA PRO A 136 11.10 -13.31 -1.67
C PRO A 136 12.56 -13.63 -1.35
N ALA A 137 13.10 -14.66 -2.01
CA ALA A 137 14.47 -15.10 -1.79
C ALA A 137 15.40 -13.88 -1.85
N ALA A 138 16.06 -13.59 -0.73
CA ALA A 138 16.94 -12.44 -0.63
C ALA A 138 17.88 -12.43 -1.84
N PRO A 139 18.00 -11.32 -2.59
CA PRO A 139 18.86 -11.29 -3.75
C PRO A 139 20.29 -11.53 -3.27
N GLY A 140 20.81 -12.73 -3.55
CA GLY A 140 22.17 -13.10 -3.18
C GLY A 140 23.14 -12.03 -3.65
N SER A 141 24.14 -11.71 -2.82
CA SER A 141 25.11 -10.59 -2.99
C SER A 141 25.68 -10.44 -4.41
N GLY A 142 25.78 -11.53 -5.19
CA GLY A 142 26.23 -11.49 -6.58
C GLY A 142 25.27 -10.83 -7.57
N ARG A 143 23.95 -10.84 -7.33
CA ARG A 143 22.96 -10.18 -8.21
C ARG A 143 22.97 -8.65 -8.06
N LEU A 144 23.32 -8.14 -6.89
CA LEU A 144 23.47 -6.70 -6.64
C LEU A 144 24.67 -6.13 -7.40
N MET A 145 25.77 -6.89 -7.53
CA MET A 145 26.92 -6.49 -8.35
C MET A 145 26.55 -6.29 -9.82
N TRP A 146 25.67 -7.11 -10.38
CA TRP A 146 25.24 -6.97 -11.77
C TRP A 146 24.48 -5.66 -12.03
N LEU A 147 23.73 -5.15 -11.04
CA LEU A 147 23.10 -3.84 -11.16
C LEU A 147 24.14 -2.72 -11.25
N ILE A 148 25.23 -2.80 -10.48
CA ILE A 148 26.34 -1.82 -10.55
C ILE A 148 27.01 -1.86 -11.94
N VAL A 149 27.23 -3.06 -12.49
CA VAL A 149 27.83 -3.23 -13.83
C VAL A 149 26.93 -2.65 -14.92
N VAL A 150 25.61 -2.78 -14.81
CA VAL A 150 24.65 -2.22 -15.79
C VAL A 150 24.59 -0.69 -15.71
N VAL A 151 24.77 -0.10 -14.53
CA VAL A 151 24.75 1.36 -14.34
C VAL A 151 26.09 2.02 -14.74
N LEU A 152 27.20 1.27 -14.68
CA LEU A 152 28.56 1.75 -15.01
C LEU A 152 28.70 2.41 -16.40
N PRO A 153 28.22 1.82 -17.52
CA PRO A 153 28.35 2.44 -18.83
C PRO A 153 27.51 3.71 -18.98
N LEU A 154 26.40 3.84 -18.24
CA LEU A 154 25.62 5.09 -18.20
C LEU A 154 26.33 6.20 -17.42
N ALA A 155 27.13 5.88 -16.40
CA ALA A 155 27.91 6.87 -15.67
C ALA A 155 29.14 7.33 -16.47
N ALA A 156 29.76 6.42 -17.23
CA ALA A 156 30.93 6.72 -18.05
C ALA A 156 30.62 7.72 -19.18
N THR A 157 29.40 7.71 -19.73
CA THR A 157 28.99 8.68 -20.77
C THR A 157 28.79 10.09 -20.23
N TRP A 158 28.42 10.25 -18.95
CA TRP A 158 28.29 11.56 -18.28
C TRP A 158 29.62 12.20 -17.91
N LEU A 159 30.65 11.39 -17.61
CA LEU A 159 31.97 11.90 -17.21
C LEU A 159 32.83 12.40 -18.39
N HIS A 160 32.37 12.16 -19.61
CA HIS A 160 33.06 12.52 -20.85
C HIS A 160 32.42 13.72 -21.57
N SER A 161 31.53 14.46 -20.88
CA SER A 161 30.93 15.73 -21.32
C SER A 161 31.54 16.92 -20.60
#